data_AF-A0A8J2LCG0-F1
#
_entry.id   AF-A0A8J2LCG0-F1
#
_cell.length_a   1.000
_cell.length_b   1.000
_cell.length_c   1.000
_cell.angle_alpha   90.00
_cell.angle_beta   90.00
_cell.angle_gamma   90.00
#
_symmetry.space_group_name_H-M   'P 1'
#
loop_
_entity.id
_entity.type
_entity.pdbx_description
1 polymer ?
#
loop_
_entity_poly.entity_id
_entity_poly.type
_entity_poly.pdbx_seq_one_letter_code
_entity_poly.pdbx_strand_id
1 'polypeptide(L)'
;NSSSVYYNYKGYFSVVMLAVCDANYSFTYANVGAVGSESDGGIFRRSKFGEKMMTNNLALPPDKLLPNTNISSPFVFVGDEAFPLL
;
A
#
# COMPACT_ATOMS: atom_id res chain seq x y z
N ASN A 1 -24.55 3.12 19.17
CA ASN A 1 -24.36 4.17 18.16
C ASN A 1 -22.88 4.41 17.91
N SER A 2 -22.24 3.59 17.06
CA SER A 2 -20.82 3.80 16.64
C SER A 2 -20.51 3.23 15.25
N SER A 3 -21.52 3.04 14.38
CA SER A 3 -21.34 2.34 13.11
C SER A 3 -20.98 3.24 11.92
N SER A 4 -20.92 4.57 12.07
CA SER A 4 -20.65 5.50 10.96
C SER A 4 -19.26 5.35 10.34
N VAL A 5 -18.25 4.87 11.09
CA VAL A 5 -16.88 4.73 10.58
C VAL A 5 -16.72 3.63 9.53
N TYR A 6 -17.61 2.63 9.53
CA TYR A 6 -17.62 1.61 8.47
C TYR A 6 -18.44 2.05 7.26
N TYR A 7 -19.24 3.11 7.39
CA TYR A 7 -20.09 3.61 6.33
C TYR A 7 -19.25 4.46 5.37
N ASN A 8 -19.07 3.98 4.15
CA ASN A 8 -18.27 4.68 3.15
C ASN A 8 -19.08 5.77 2.44
N TYR A 9 -18.39 6.57 1.63
CA TYR A 9 -19.00 7.66 0.85
C TYR A 9 -20.03 7.17 -0.20
N LYS A 10 -20.03 5.88 -0.55
CA LYS A 10 -20.99 5.28 -1.49
C LYS A 10 -22.28 4.83 -0.82
N GLY A 11 -22.44 5.08 0.48
CA GLY A 11 -23.70 4.83 1.18
C GLY A 11 -23.88 3.38 1.66
N TYR A 12 -22.79 2.64 1.87
CA TYR A 12 -22.87 1.29 2.46
C TYR A 12 -21.73 1.02 3.45
N PHE A 13 -21.93 0.02 4.32
CA PHE A 13 -20.90 -0.41 5.26
C PHE A 13 -19.82 -1.24 4.54
N SER A 14 -18.56 -0.94 4.81
CA SER A 14 -17.42 -1.63 4.21
C SER A 14 -16.26 -1.77 5.18
N VAL A 15 -15.50 -2.85 5.00
CA VAL A 15 -14.20 -3.09 5.62
C VAL A 15 -13.17 -3.03 4.50
N VAL A 16 -12.11 -2.26 4.70
CA VAL A 16 -11.06 -2.05 3.70
C VAL A 16 -9.90 -3.03 3.95
N MET A 17 -9.34 -3.53 2.85
CA MET A 17 -8.12 -4.33 2.82
C MET A 17 -7.04 -3.57 2.04
N LEU A 18 -5.91 -3.33 2.69
CA LEU A 18 -4.68 -2.87 2.02
C LEU A 18 -3.86 -4.10 1.65
N ALA A 19 -3.51 -4.26 0.38
CA ALA A 19 -2.68 -5.36 -0.09
C ALA A 19 -1.53 -4.84 -0.96
N VAL A 20 -0.41 -5.55 -0.92
CA VAL A 20 0.77 -5.28 -1.76
C VAL A 20 1.04 -6.53 -2.59
N CYS A 21 1.28 -6.34 -3.88
CA CYS A 21 1.60 -7.40 -4.81
C CYS A 21 3.02 -7.23 -5.35
N ASP A 22 3.69 -8.34 -5.65
CA ASP A 22 4.90 -8.31 -6.45
C ASP A 22 4.60 -8.22 -7.96
N ALA A 23 5.65 -8.17 -8.78
CA ALA A 23 5.55 -8.12 -10.23
C ALA A 23 4.96 -9.40 -10.86
N ASN A 24 4.82 -10.49 -10.09
CA ASN A 24 4.20 -11.75 -10.52
C ASN A 24 2.72 -11.82 -10.10
N TYR A 25 2.12 -10.69 -9.72
CA TYR A 25 0.73 -10.60 -9.27
C TYR A 25 0.44 -11.44 -8.01
N SER A 26 1.47 -11.70 -7.20
CA SER A 26 1.33 -12.44 -5.93
C SER A 26 1.23 -11.48 -4.76
N PHE A 27 0.20 -11.65 -3.92
CA PHE A 27 0.07 -10.87 -2.68
C PHE A 27 1.22 -11.22 -1.71
N THR A 28 2.06 -10.24 -1.42
CA THR A 28 3.19 -10.36 -0.47
C THR A 28 2.87 -9.77 0.90
N TYR A 29 1.83 -8.95 0.98
CA TYR A 29 1.31 -8.39 2.22
C TYR A 29 -0.20 -8.14 2.10
N ALA A 30 -0.92 -8.39 3.18
CA ALA A 30 -2.33 -8.02 3.32
C ALA A 30 -2.60 -7.53 4.75
N ASN A 31 -3.37 -6.44 4.85
CA ASN A 31 -3.86 -5.89 6.11
C ASN A 31 -5.37 -5.65 5.98
N VAL A 32 -6.16 -6.42 6.71
CA VAL A 32 -7.63 -6.44 6.64
C VAL A 32 -8.19 -5.86 7.93
N GLY A 33 -9.25 -5.05 7.82
CA GLY A 33 -9.97 -4.55 9.00
C GLY A 33 -10.00 -3.02 9.13
N ALA A 34 -9.50 -2.30 8.12
CA ALA A 34 -9.64 -0.86 8.09
C ALA A 34 -11.11 -0.44 7.92
N VAL A 35 -11.50 0.69 8.51
CA VAL A 35 -12.90 1.13 8.48
C VAL A 35 -13.20 1.82 7.14
N GLY A 36 -14.39 1.60 6.60
CA GLY A 36 -14.79 2.08 5.27
C GLY A 36 -14.77 3.60 5.05
N SER A 37 -14.75 4.40 6.12
CA SER A 37 -14.69 5.86 6.02
C SER A 37 -13.25 6.42 5.96
N GLU A 38 -12.22 5.61 6.16
CA GLU A 38 -10.83 6.07 6.14
C GLU A 38 -10.28 6.16 4.71
N SER A 39 -9.37 7.11 4.48
CA SER A 39 -8.68 7.26 3.20
C SER A 39 -7.57 6.23 3.01
N ASP A 40 -7.27 5.90 1.76
CA ASP A 40 -6.22 4.94 1.39
C ASP A 40 -4.85 5.36 1.95
N GLY A 41 -4.49 6.64 1.82
CA GLY A 41 -3.26 7.19 2.41
C GLY A 41 -3.21 7.11 3.94
N GLY A 42 -4.36 7.26 4.62
CA GLY A 42 -4.46 7.08 6.07
C GLY A 42 -4.28 5.63 6.50
N ILE A 43 -4.86 4.68 5.75
CA ILE A 43 -4.70 3.23 5.95
C ILE A 43 -3.26 2.81 5.71
N PHE A 44 -2.65 3.31 4.65
CA PHE A 44 -1.26 3.07 4.32
C PHE A 44 -0.32 3.54 5.43
N ARG A 45 -0.41 4.81 5.85
CA ARG A 45 0.52 5.42 6.81
C ARG A 45 0.55 4.70 8.16
N ARG A 46 -0.58 4.17 8.64
CA ARG A 46 -0.66 3.43 9.90
C ARG A 46 -0.40 1.93 9.76
N SER A 47 -0.31 1.42 8.54
CA SER A 47 -0.05 0.01 8.31
C SER A 47 1.41 -0.32 8.64
N LYS A 48 1.69 -1.57 9.07
CA LYS A 48 3.07 -2.04 9.27
C LYS A 48 3.90 -1.93 7.98
N PHE A 49 3.26 -2.10 6.83
CA PHE A 49 3.93 -1.91 5.54
C PHE A 49 4.37 -0.46 5.34
N GLY A 50 3.46 0.50 5.50
CA GLY A 50 3.77 1.93 5.38
C GLY A 50 4.82 2.39 6.40
N GLU A 51 4.74 1.92 7.65
CA GLU A 51 5.75 2.16 8.68
C GLU A 51 7.14 1.67 8.25
N LYS A 52 7.24 0.42 7.78
CA LYS A 52 8.51 -0.16 7.30
C LYS A 52 9.03 0.54 6.05
N MET A 53 8.14 0.98 5.17
CA MET A 53 8.51 1.74 3.98
C MET A 53 9.14 3.09 4.36
N MET A 54 8.48 3.85 5.24
CA MET A 54 8.97 5.16 5.70
C MET A 54 10.26 5.08 6.53
N THR A 55 10.52 3.94 7.19
CA THR A 55 11.73 3.72 7.99
C THR A 55 12.85 3.00 7.24
N ASN A 56 12.68 2.77 5.92
CA ASN A 56 13.61 2.01 5.08
C ASN A 56 13.94 0.59 5.62
N ASN A 57 12.95 -0.04 6.25
CA ASN A 57 13.04 -1.36 6.88
C ASN A 57 12.30 -2.45 6.08
N LEU A 58 11.90 -2.14 4.84
CA LEU A 58 11.46 -3.16 3.88
C LEU A 58 12.70 -3.87 3.32
N ALA A 59 12.68 -5.20 3.33
CA ALA A 59 13.71 -6.03 2.71
C ALA A 59 13.52 -6.05 1.19
N LEU A 60 13.76 -4.91 0.54
CA LEU A 60 13.65 -4.79 -0.91
C LEU A 60 14.84 -5.49 -1.59
N PRO A 61 14.62 -6.06 -2.79
CA PRO A 61 15.72 -6.56 -3.60
C PRO A 61 16.70 -5.43 -3.94
N PRO A 62 17.99 -5.74 -4.16
CA PRO A 62 18.94 -4.76 -4.66
C PRO A 62 18.55 -4.28 -6.05
N ASP A 63 19.08 -3.12 -6.45
CA ASP A 63 18.89 -2.56 -7.77
C ASP A 63 19.21 -3.55 -8.89
N LYS A 64 18.50 -3.42 -10.00
CA LYS A 64 18.66 -4.27 -11.19
C LYS A 64 18.91 -3.42 -12.43
N LEU A 65 19.72 -3.95 -13.34
CA LEU A 65 19.92 -3.34 -14.65
C LEU A 65 18.62 -3.34 -15.45
N LEU A 66 18.29 -2.19 -16.03
CA LEU A 66 17.18 -2.08 -16.97
C LEU A 66 17.52 -2.83 -18.27
N PRO A 67 16.54 -3.51 -18.89
CA PRO A 67 16.77 -4.29 -20.10
C PRO A 67 17.46 -3.48 -21.20
N ASN A 68 18.51 -4.04 -21.81
CA ASN A 68 19.28 -3.43 -22.89
C ASN A 68 20.00 -2.11 -22.53
N THR A 69 20.27 -1.87 -21.24
CA THR A 69 21.02 -0.70 -20.79
C THR A 69 22.05 -1.06 -19.73
N ASN A 70 22.94 -0.11 -19.43
CA ASN A 70 23.84 -0.16 -18.28
C ASN A 70 23.31 0.66 -17.10
N ILE A 71 22.00 0.95 -17.07
CA ILE A 71 21.37 1.76 -16.02
C ILE A 71 20.87 0.82 -14.93
N SER A 72 21.43 0.95 -13.73
CA SER A 72 20.93 0.30 -12.52
C SER A 72 19.76 1.10 -11.96
N SER A 73 18.66 0.43 -11.61
CA SER A 73 17.46 1.09 -11.08
C SER A 73 16.88 0.30 -9.90
N PRO A 74 16.40 0.97 -8.85
CA PRO A 74 15.75 0.32 -7.72
C PRO A 74 14.36 -0.21 -8.11
N PHE A 75 13.85 -1.15 -7.32
CA PHE A 75 12.45 -1.55 -7.39
C PHE A 75 11.56 -0.49 -6.73
N VAL A 76 10.44 -0.18 -7.37
CA VAL A 76 9.48 0.82 -6.89
C VAL A 76 8.10 0.19 -6.72
N PHE A 77 7.33 0.70 -5.75
CA PHE A 77 5.91 0.41 -5.65
C PHE A 77 5.13 1.39 -6.53
N VAL A 78 4.12 0.87 -7.22
CA VAL A 78 3.16 1.69 -7.96
C VAL A 78 1.83 1.61 -7.22
N GLY A 79 1.23 2.77 -6.99
CA GLY A 79 -0.05 2.90 -6.28
C GLY A 79 -0.91 3.99 -6.91
N ASP A 80 -2.14 4.09 -6.41
CA ASP A 80 -3.06 5.18 -6.73
C ASP A 80 -2.53 6.54 -6.24
N GLU A 81 -3.02 7.63 -6.84
CA GLU A 81 -2.73 9.02 -6.43
C GLU A 81 -3.14 9.30 -4.97
N ALA A 82 -4.12 8.56 -4.44
CA ALA A 82 -4.55 8.66 -3.05
C ALA A 82 -3.46 8.24 -2.03
N PHE A 83 -2.41 7.55 -2.46
CA PHE A 83 -1.25 7.28 -1.62
C PHE A 83 -0.27 8.46 -1.68
N PRO A 84 0.22 8.95 -0.51
CA PRO A 84 1.18 10.04 -0.49
C PRO A 84 2.47 9.63 -1.19
N LEU A 85 3.05 10.56 -1.97
CA LEU A 85 4.45 10.44 -2.40
C LEU A 85 5.32 10.51 -1.14
N LEU A 86 6.09 9.44 -0.91
CA LEU A 86 7.00 9.29 0.23
C LEU A 86 8.42 9.66 -0.17
#